data_AF-A0A6L7LD58-F1
#
_entry.id   AF-A0A6L7LD58-F1
#
_cell.length_a   1.000
_cell.length_b   1.000
_cell.length_c   1.000
_cell.angle_alpha   90.00
_cell.angle_beta   90.00
_cell.angle_gamma   90.00
#
_symmetry.space_group_name_H-M   'P 1'
#
loop_
_entity.id
_entity.type
_entity.pdbx_description
1 polymer ?
#
loop_
_entity_poly.entity_id
_entity_poly.type
_entity_poly.pdbx_seq_one_letter_code
_entity_poly.pdbx_strand_id
1 'polypeptide(L)'
;MTSQTTSDALDALTSQWEDALSELDPSSVSIIAQLLEGEATYGEVRMRVEESGAGWRVGVSTDARSNALPLVAGLLTSNGLDIHQADIFTIGAASRPTTPLLRRQPPRRPPPSDFGWRRRRRPRSQPATRGTQRRVAMLFDLSERSASIPGWDKIERDIRTAVRDSLSGRTESATSTVIDRFAEALRDAGQGGADQLPIDIFTDVESS
;
A
#
# COMPACT_ATOMS: atom_id res chain seq x y z
N MET A 1 -0.06 -16.22 -23.50
CA MET A 1 1.05 -15.28 -23.30
C MET A 1 1.09 -14.68 -21.89
N THR A 2 0.04 -14.83 -21.07
CA THR A 2 -0.02 -14.38 -19.66
C THR A 2 0.83 -15.22 -18.69
N SER A 3 0.98 -16.52 -18.93
CA SER A 3 1.69 -17.40 -17.98
C SER A 3 3.20 -17.12 -17.81
N GLN A 4 3.83 -16.46 -18.78
CA GLN A 4 5.28 -16.23 -18.75
C GLN A 4 5.65 -14.98 -17.96
N THR A 5 4.81 -13.94 -17.99
CA THR A 5 4.99 -12.70 -17.22
C THR A 5 4.72 -12.87 -15.74
N THR A 6 3.78 -13.73 -15.37
CA THR A 6 3.52 -14.09 -13.97
C THR A 6 4.71 -14.87 -13.38
N SER A 7 5.33 -15.76 -14.18
CA SER A 7 6.51 -16.54 -13.79
C SER A 7 7.72 -15.64 -13.50
N ASP A 8 8.01 -14.67 -14.37
CA ASP A 8 9.15 -13.75 -14.20
C ASP A 8 8.98 -12.84 -12.96
N ALA A 9 7.74 -12.44 -12.66
CA ALA A 9 7.41 -11.66 -11.46
C ALA A 9 7.55 -12.49 -10.18
N LEU A 10 7.13 -13.76 -10.21
CA LEU A 10 7.31 -14.72 -9.12
C LEU A 10 8.78 -15.00 -8.85
N ASP A 11 9.61 -15.17 -9.88
CA ASP A 11 11.05 -15.42 -9.70
C ASP A 11 11.76 -14.21 -9.06
N ALA A 12 11.39 -12.99 -9.48
CA ALA A 12 11.92 -11.76 -8.90
C ALA A 12 11.47 -11.54 -7.45
N LEU A 13 10.24 -11.95 -7.11
CA LEU A 13 9.70 -11.92 -5.76
C LEU A 13 10.37 -12.96 -4.86
N THR A 14 10.49 -14.19 -5.35
CA THR A 14 11.10 -15.32 -4.62
C THR A 14 12.57 -15.01 -4.30
N SER A 15 13.32 -14.44 -5.25
CA SER A 15 14.71 -14.06 -4.99
C SER A 15 14.89 -12.93 -3.96
N GLN A 16 13.91 -12.03 -3.81
CA GLN A 16 14.01 -10.98 -2.81
C GLN A 16 13.51 -11.48 -1.45
N TRP A 17 12.44 -12.27 -1.43
CA TRP A 17 11.58 -12.49 -0.27
C TRP A 17 11.32 -13.96 0.05
N GLU A 18 12.27 -14.84 -0.27
CA GLU A 18 12.17 -16.28 -0.02
C GLU A 18 11.65 -16.58 1.40
N ASP A 19 12.21 -15.92 2.42
CA ASP A 19 11.79 -16.08 3.81
C ASP A 19 10.36 -15.53 4.07
N ALA A 20 10.04 -14.33 3.60
CA ALA A 20 8.74 -13.69 3.86
C ALA A 20 7.58 -14.34 3.08
N LEU A 21 7.84 -14.88 1.90
CA LEU A 21 6.86 -15.61 1.11
C LEU A 21 6.63 -17.02 1.66
N SER A 22 7.62 -17.60 2.36
CA SER A 22 7.48 -18.94 2.97
C SER A 22 6.46 -18.99 4.12
N GLU A 23 6.18 -17.85 4.74
CA GLU A 23 5.17 -17.70 5.79
C GLU A 23 3.76 -17.51 5.24
N LEU A 24 3.62 -17.20 3.94
CA LEU A 24 2.35 -16.95 3.30
C LEU A 24 1.76 -18.23 2.72
N ASP A 25 0.43 -18.30 2.73
CA ASP A 25 -0.27 -19.35 2.00
C ASP A 25 -0.16 -19.16 0.47
N PRO A 26 -0.28 -20.23 -0.33
CA PRO A 26 -0.11 -20.15 -1.78
C PRO A 26 -1.06 -19.17 -2.50
N SER A 27 -2.26 -18.91 -1.97
CA SER A 27 -3.19 -17.96 -2.58
C SER A 27 -2.71 -16.52 -2.39
N SER A 28 -2.16 -16.19 -1.21
CA SER A 28 -1.53 -14.88 -0.96
C SER A 28 -0.39 -14.61 -1.95
N VAL A 29 0.47 -15.60 -2.17
CA VAL A 29 1.59 -15.50 -3.11
C VAL A 29 1.08 -15.29 -4.54
N SER A 30 0.03 -16.01 -4.95
CA SER A 30 -0.61 -15.84 -6.27
C SER A 30 -1.18 -14.43 -6.45
N ILE A 31 -1.92 -13.91 -5.46
CA ILE A 31 -2.49 -12.55 -5.52
C ILE A 31 -1.37 -11.51 -5.63
N ILE A 32 -0.32 -11.63 -4.80
CA ILE A 32 0.83 -10.72 -4.84
C ILE A 32 1.48 -10.75 -6.23
N ALA A 33 1.75 -11.94 -6.78
CA ALA A 33 2.33 -12.08 -8.11
C ALA A 33 1.48 -11.39 -9.19
N GLN A 34 0.16 -11.60 -9.16
CA GLN A 34 -0.78 -10.97 -10.12
C GLN A 34 -0.86 -9.44 -9.95
N LEU A 35 -0.83 -8.93 -8.72
CA LEU A 35 -0.81 -7.49 -8.47
C LEU A 35 0.44 -6.83 -9.03
N LEU A 36 1.55 -7.56 -9.06
CA LEU A 36 2.85 -7.07 -9.46
C LEU A 36 3.21 -7.38 -10.90
N GLU A 37 2.37 -8.15 -11.61
CA GLU A 37 2.59 -8.56 -12.98
C GLU A 37 2.63 -7.36 -13.95
N GLY A 38 3.71 -7.20 -14.71
CA GLY A 38 3.84 -6.10 -15.68
C GLY A 38 4.49 -4.84 -15.12
N GLU A 39 4.76 -3.88 -16.00
CA GLU A 39 5.59 -2.71 -15.67
C GLU A 39 4.89 -1.77 -14.69
N ALA A 40 5.62 -1.34 -13.65
CA ALA A 40 5.13 -0.43 -12.64
C ALA A 40 4.92 0.97 -13.26
N THR A 41 3.66 1.35 -13.45
CA THR A 41 3.34 2.69 -13.93
C THR A 41 3.06 3.62 -12.74
N TYR A 42 3.62 4.83 -12.77
CA TYR A 42 3.34 5.82 -11.73
C TYR A 42 1.84 6.15 -11.70
N GLY A 43 1.24 6.16 -10.52
CA GLY A 43 -0.21 6.43 -10.37
C GLY A 43 -1.10 5.22 -10.61
N GLU A 44 -0.53 4.06 -10.99
CA GLU A 44 -1.29 2.84 -11.18
C GLU A 44 -1.68 2.22 -9.84
N VAL A 45 -2.99 1.96 -9.68
CA VAL A 45 -3.54 1.17 -8.57
C VAL A 45 -4.07 -0.12 -9.16
N ARG A 46 -3.61 -1.25 -8.64
CA ARG A 46 -4.10 -2.58 -9.00
C ARG A 46 -4.78 -3.20 -7.81
N MET A 47 -5.86 -3.93 -8.07
CA MET A 47 -6.62 -4.60 -7.03
C MET A 47 -7.02 -5.98 -7.48
N ARG A 48 -7.09 -6.88 -6.51
CA ARG A 48 -7.57 -8.24 -6.66
C ARG A 48 -8.41 -8.58 -5.45
N VAL A 49 -9.50 -9.29 -5.68
CA VAL A 49 -10.37 -9.79 -4.62
C VAL A 49 -10.55 -11.27 -4.89
N GLU A 50 -10.28 -12.07 -3.88
CA GLU A 50 -10.48 -13.52 -3.93
C GLU A 50 -11.19 -13.95 -2.66
N GLU A 51 -12.05 -14.96 -2.79
CA GLU A 51 -12.64 -15.63 -1.64
C GLU A 51 -11.54 -16.45 -0.95
N SER A 52 -11.46 -16.33 0.38
CA SER A 52 -10.53 -17.07 1.22
C SER A 52 -11.35 -17.90 2.20
N GLY A 53 -10.84 -19.04 2.67
CA GLY A 53 -11.62 -19.97 3.52
C GLY A 53 -12.22 -19.34 4.79
N ALA A 54 -11.72 -18.19 5.24
CA ALA A 54 -12.24 -17.43 6.38
C ALA A 54 -13.18 -16.26 6.01
N GLY A 55 -13.25 -15.85 4.74
CA GLY A 55 -13.99 -14.69 4.26
C GLY A 55 -13.46 -14.18 2.90
N TRP A 56 -13.01 -12.93 2.85
CA TRP A 56 -12.48 -12.33 1.61
C TRP A 56 -11.05 -11.85 1.79
N ARG A 57 -10.24 -11.99 0.74
CA ARG A 57 -8.91 -11.40 0.66
C ARG A 57 -8.89 -10.30 -0.38
N VAL A 58 -8.53 -9.10 0.04
CA VAL A 58 -8.39 -7.93 -0.84
C VAL A 58 -6.92 -7.58 -0.97
N GLY A 59 -6.39 -7.76 -2.17
CA GLY A 59 -5.06 -7.34 -2.54
C GLY A 59 -5.07 -5.98 -3.23
N VAL A 60 -4.20 -5.06 -2.82
CA VAL A 60 -4.03 -3.72 -3.42
C VAL A 60 -2.55 -3.44 -3.67
N SER A 61 -2.20 -3.01 -4.88
CA SER A 61 -0.85 -2.53 -5.20
C SER A 61 -0.83 -1.10 -5.74
N THR A 62 0.16 -0.32 -5.31
CA THR A 62 0.34 1.10 -5.62
C THR A 62 1.84 1.47 -5.59
N ASP A 63 2.18 2.71 -5.96
CA ASP A 63 3.52 3.27 -5.75
C ASP A 63 3.76 3.52 -4.25
N ALA A 64 4.96 3.16 -3.77
CA ALA A 64 5.36 3.26 -2.37
C ALA A 64 5.40 4.69 -1.82
N ARG A 65 5.32 5.71 -2.69
CA ARG A 65 5.20 7.11 -2.28
C ARG A 65 3.80 7.48 -1.79
N SER A 66 2.81 6.62 -2.00
CA SER A 66 1.45 6.84 -1.48
C SER A 66 1.36 6.51 0.01
N ASN A 67 0.63 7.34 0.75
CA ASN A 67 0.11 6.97 2.08
C ASN A 67 -1.15 6.11 1.92
N ALA A 68 -1.10 5.06 1.10
CA ALA A 68 -2.29 4.32 0.69
C ALA A 68 -2.85 3.42 1.78
N LEU A 69 -2.02 2.83 2.63
CA LEU A 69 -2.45 1.91 3.68
C LEU A 69 -3.61 2.45 4.54
N PRO A 70 -3.50 3.62 5.21
CA PRO A 70 -4.60 4.13 6.04
C PRO A 70 -5.84 4.48 5.22
N LEU A 71 -5.68 4.88 3.94
CA LEU A 71 -6.81 5.18 3.06
C LEU A 71 -7.58 3.92 2.68
N VAL A 72 -6.86 2.87 2.29
CA VAL A 72 -7.44 1.59 1.92
C VAL A 72 -8.12 0.95 3.12
N ALA A 73 -7.42 0.86 4.26
CA ALA A 73 -7.98 0.31 5.49
C ALA A 73 -9.24 1.09 5.93
N GLY A 74 -9.16 2.42 5.97
CA GLY A 74 -10.31 3.25 6.34
C GLY A 74 -11.51 3.07 5.41
N LEU A 75 -11.29 2.95 4.09
CA LEU A 75 -12.36 2.72 3.14
C LEU A 75 -13.00 1.33 3.29
N LEU A 76 -12.20 0.29 3.49
CA LEU A 76 -12.72 -1.06 3.75
C LEU A 76 -13.57 -1.06 5.03
N THR A 77 -13.04 -0.55 6.14
CA THR A 77 -13.76 -0.49 7.42
C THR A 77 -15.02 0.39 7.33
N SER A 78 -14.98 1.52 6.61
CA SER A 78 -16.16 2.36 6.40
C SER A 78 -17.29 1.67 5.63
N ASN A 79 -17.01 0.57 4.92
CA ASN A 79 -18.01 -0.24 4.24
C ASN A 79 -18.39 -1.49 5.05
N GLY A 80 -18.11 -1.51 6.36
CA GLY A 80 -18.41 -2.63 7.24
C GLY A 80 -17.52 -3.84 7.03
N LEU A 81 -16.43 -3.72 6.26
CA LEU A 81 -15.48 -4.82 6.05
C LEU A 81 -14.47 -4.83 7.20
N ASP A 82 -14.65 -5.78 8.10
CA ASP A 82 -13.77 -6.00 9.24
C ASP A 82 -12.44 -6.63 8.79
N ILE A 83 -11.35 -5.92 9.04
CA ILE A 83 -9.98 -6.34 8.68
C ILE A 83 -9.37 -7.01 9.90
N HIS A 84 -9.17 -8.34 9.85
CA HIS A 84 -8.55 -9.06 10.95
C HIS A 84 -7.04 -9.27 10.77
N GLN A 85 -6.55 -9.22 9.53
CA GLN A 85 -5.12 -9.29 9.21
C GLN A 85 -4.79 -8.41 8.00
N ALA A 86 -3.62 -7.78 8.04
CA ALA A 86 -3.09 -7.00 6.94
C ALA A 86 -1.59 -7.23 6.76
N ASP A 87 -1.20 -7.76 5.61
CA ASP A 87 0.19 -8.02 5.24
C ASP A 87 0.68 -7.01 4.21
N ILE A 88 1.81 -6.36 4.51
CA ILE A 88 2.28 -5.18 3.76
C ILE A 88 3.69 -5.40 3.24
N PHE A 89 3.84 -5.13 1.96
CA PHE A 89 4.92 -5.64 1.14
C PHE A 89 5.50 -4.48 0.33
N THR A 90 6.77 -4.10 0.54
CA THR A 90 7.42 -3.01 -0.22
C THR A 90 8.51 -3.51 -1.16
N ILE A 91 8.25 -3.50 -2.46
CA ILE A 91 9.12 -4.07 -3.49
C ILE A 91 9.93 -2.98 -4.16
N GLY A 92 11.24 -3.17 -4.22
CA GLY A 92 12.09 -2.41 -5.13
C GLY A 92 11.88 -2.94 -6.54
N ALA A 93 11.28 -2.16 -7.45
CA ALA A 93 11.40 -2.50 -8.85
C ALA A 93 12.89 -2.39 -9.18
N ALA A 94 13.51 -3.51 -9.54
CA ALA A 94 14.84 -3.47 -10.13
C ALA A 94 14.71 -2.56 -11.35
N SER A 95 15.26 -1.35 -11.26
CA SER A 95 15.45 -0.51 -12.43
C SER A 95 16.20 -1.40 -13.41
N ARG A 96 15.58 -1.75 -14.55
CA ARG A 96 16.30 -2.34 -15.68
C ARG A 96 17.61 -1.54 -15.80
N PRO A 97 18.78 -2.19 -15.85
CA PRO A 97 20.04 -1.45 -15.96
C PRO A 97 19.96 -0.62 -17.23
N THR A 98 19.64 0.66 -17.08
CA THR A 98 19.85 1.62 -18.15
C THR A 98 21.35 1.60 -18.36
N THR A 99 21.73 1.20 -19.57
CA THR A 99 23.08 1.09 -20.10
C THR A 99 24.07 1.97 -19.34
N PRO A 100 25.22 1.45 -18.86
CA PRO A 100 26.16 2.26 -18.11
C PRO A 100 26.66 3.39 -19.00
N LEU A 101 26.15 4.61 -18.77
CA LEU A 101 26.79 5.79 -19.30
C LEU A 101 28.12 5.92 -18.56
N LEU A 102 29.15 5.35 -19.19
CA LEU A 102 30.55 5.70 -19.00
C LEU A 102 30.68 7.23 -18.97
N ARG A 103 30.71 7.80 -17.78
CA ARG A 103 31.35 9.09 -17.56
C ARG A 103 32.37 8.94 -16.44
N ARG A 104 33.60 8.70 -16.89
CA ARG A 104 34.83 9.01 -16.14
C ARG A 104 34.71 10.44 -15.61
N GLN A 105 34.45 10.62 -14.33
CA GLN A 105 34.80 11.84 -13.63
C GLN A 105 36.29 11.78 -13.30
N PRO A 106 37.10 12.80 -13.63
CA PRO A 106 38.48 12.86 -13.15
C PRO A 106 38.50 13.14 -11.65
N PRO A 107 39.50 12.65 -10.90
CA PRO A 107 39.60 12.86 -9.46
C PRO A 107 39.92 14.33 -9.17
N ARG A 108 39.00 15.04 -8.51
CA ARG A 108 39.29 16.35 -7.93
C ARG A 108 40.08 16.16 -6.63
N ARG A 109 41.27 16.75 -6.57
CA ARG A 109 42.14 16.84 -5.39
C ARG A 109 41.41 17.49 -4.20
N PRO A 110 41.76 17.14 -2.94
CA PRO A 110 41.20 17.79 -1.76
C PRO A 110 41.89 19.16 -1.53
N PRO A 111 41.17 20.20 -1.07
CA PRO A 111 41.81 21.37 -0.48
C PRO A 111 42.26 21.06 0.97
N PRO A 112 43.32 21.73 1.46
CA PRO A 112 43.88 21.49 2.79
C PRO A 112 42.95 21.99 3.90
N SER A 113 43.08 21.36 5.06
CA SER A 113 42.38 21.68 6.30
C SER A 113 42.69 23.08 6.80
N ASP A 114 41.73 23.71 7.49
CA ASP A 114 41.86 24.12 8.90
C ASP A 114 40.58 24.81 9.37
N PHE A 115 40.33 24.76 10.69
CA PHE A 115 39.17 25.21 11.47
C PHE A 115 38.08 24.17 11.76
N GLY A 116 38.18 23.62 12.98
CA GLY A 116 37.17 22.81 13.63
C GLY A 116 36.03 23.60 14.27
N TRP A 117 35.24 22.84 15.05
CA TRP A 117 34.12 23.20 15.93
C TRP A 117 32.70 22.93 15.38
N ARG A 118 32.24 21.72 15.73
CA ARG A 118 30.88 21.34 16.14
C ARG A 118 29.72 21.92 15.31
N ARG A 119 29.34 21.21 14.25
CA ARG A 119 27.93 21.13 13.83
C ARG A 119 27.39 19.73 14.10
N ARG A 120 26.35 19.68 14.94
CA ARG A 120 25.51 18.51 15.20
C ARG A 120 25.25 17.79 13.87
N ARG A 121 25.55 16.49 13.82
CA ARG A 121 25.21 15.62 12.70
C ARG A 121 23.69 15.67 12.52
N ARG A 122 23.19 16.54 11.65
CA ARG A 122 21.90 16.32 10.99
C ARG A 122 22.04 14.96 10.28
N PRO A 123 21.06 14.05 10.37
CA PRO A 123 21.12 12.84 9.57
C PRO A 123 21.27 13.30 8.13
N ARG A 124 22.36 12.84 7.49
CA ARG A 124 22.66 13.12 6.09
C ARG A 124 21.37 12.82 5.32
N SER A 125 20.87 13.85 4.64
CA SER A 125 19.98 13.68 3.49
C SER A 125 20.43 12.45 2.72
N GLN A 126 19.61 11.40 2.75
CA GLN A 126 19.82 10.22 1.93
C GLN A 126 20.09 10.71 0.50
N PRO A 127 21.05 10.11 -0.22
CA PRO A 127 21.18 10.42 -1.63
C PRO A 127 19.82 10.17 -2.27
N ALA A 128 19.29 11.17 -2.97
CA ALA A 128 18.17 10.97 -3.88
C ALA A 128 18.65 9.97 -4.93
N THR A 129 18.46 8.68 -4.67
CA THR A 129 18.58 7.62 -5.66
C THR A 129 17.54 7.92 -6.71
N ARG A 130 17.99 8.58 -7.77
CA ARG A 130 17.24 8.71 -9.02
C ARG A 130 16.84 7.30 -9.46
N GLY A 131 15.54 7.03 -9.47
CA GLY A 131 14.94 6.09 -10.42
C GLY A 131 14.53 4.70 -9.95
N THR A 132 14.63 4.35 -8.66
CA THR A 132 14.03 3.07 -8.20
C THR A 132 12.55 3.32 -7.92
N GLN A 133 11.68 3.00 -8.88
CA GLN A 133 10.24 2.92 -8.63
C GLN A 133 10.03 1.80 -7.60
N ARG A 134 9.38 2.11 -6.48
CA ARG A 134 9.05 1.13 -5.45
C ARG A 134 7.55 0.92 -5.50
N ARG A 135 7.11 -0.34 -5.45
CA ARG A 135 5.69 -0.67 -5.29
C ARG A 135 5.44 -1.08 -3.85
N VAL A 136 4.24 -0.78 -3.37
CA VAL A 136 3.69 -1.41 -2.17
C VAL A 136 2.57 -2.34 -2.64
N ALA A 137 2.57 -3.56 -2.13
CA ALA A 137 1.44 -4.47 -2.16
C ALA A 137 0.89 -4.62 -0.73
N MET A 138 -0.41 -4.67 -0.59
CA MET A 138 -1.12 -4.82 0.68
C MET A 138 -2.14 -5.93 0.49
N LEU A 139 -2.12 -6.93 1.35
CA LEU A 139 -3.16 -7.95 1.44
C LEU A 139 -3.97 -7.68 2.70
N PHE A 140 -5.30 -7.63 2.57
CA PHE A 140 -6.22 -7.48 3.68
C PHE A 140 -7.10 -8.71 3.74
N ASP A 141 -7.06 -9.41 4.87
CA ASP A 141 -8.00 -10.49 5.17
C ASP A 141 -9.20 -9.95 5.91
N LEU A 142 -10.37 -10.23 5.36
CA LEU A 142 -11.65 -9.73 5.79
C LEU A 142 -12.47 -10.86 6.42
N SER A 143 -13.09 -10.58 7.56
CA SER A 143 -13.90 -11.55 8.34
C SER A 143 -15.27 -11.86 7.71
N GLU A 144 -15.64 -11.13 6.65
CA GLU A 144 -16.95 -11.18 6.01
C GLU A 144 -17.16 -12.52 5.27
N ARG A 145 -18.15 -13.32 5.69
CA ARG A 145 -18.50 -14.63 5.07
C ARG A 145 -19.72 -14.56 4.16
N SER A 146 -19.82 -13.49 3.38
CA SER A 146 -20.88 -13.36 2.37
C SER A 146 -20.43 -13.95 1.03
N ALA A 147 -21.39 -14.44 0.23
CA ALA A 147 -21.12 -14.97 -1.12
C ALA A 147 -20.58 -13.92 -2.11
N SER A 148 -20.67 -12.64 -1.75
CA SER A 148 -20.11 -11.51 -2.51
C SER A 148 -19.97 -10.31 -1.60
N ILE A 149 -18.92 -9.50 -1.78
CA ILE A 149 -18.80 -8.20 -1.12
C ILE A 149 -19.81 -7.21 -1.73
N PRO A 150 -20.86 -6.78 -0.98
CA PRO A 150 -21.85 -5.86 -1.52
C PRO A 150 -21.21 -4.51 -1.86
N GLY A 151 -21.55 -3.96 -3.03
CA GLY A 151 -21.07 -2.64 -3.42
C GLY A 151 -19.57 -2.55 -3.76
N TRP A 152 -18.91 -3.68 -4.03
CA TRP A 152 -17.48 -3.72 -4.36
C TRP A 152 -17.06 -2.67 -5.41
N ASP A 153 -17.83 -2.49 -6.49
CA ASP A 153 -17.53 -1.49 -7.53
C ASP A 153 -17.41 -0.04 -6.98
N LYS A 154 -18.19 0.30 -5.94
CA LYS A 154 -18.12 1.60 -5.27
C LYS A 154 -16.84 1.68 -4.43
N ILE A 155 -16.58 0.65 -3.63
CA ILE A 155 -15.37 0.53 -2.77
C ILE A 155 -14.11 0.64 -3.63
N GLU A 156 -14.07 -0.13 -4.72
CA GLU A 156 -12.95 -0.16 -5.67
C GLU A 156 -12.68 1.23 -6.25
N ARG A 157 -13.73 1.94 -6.67
CA ARG A 157 -13.63 3.29 -7.23
C ARG A 157 -13.13 4.30 -6.20
N ASP A 158 -13.63 4.23 -4.97
CA ASP A 158 -13.22 5.12 -3.89
C ASP A 158 -11.75 4.90 -3.52
N ILE A 159 -11.30 3.63 -3.43
CA ILE A 159 -9.90 3.28 -3.19
C ILE A 159 -9.01 3.85 -4.31
N ARG A 160 -9.36 3.63 -5.58
CA ARG A 160 -8.58 4.16 -6.73
C ARG A 160 -8.48 5.68 -6.66
N THR A 161 -9.57 6.34 -6.29
CA THR A 161 -9.63 7.81 -6.24
C THR A 161 -8.77 8.35 -5.09
N ALA A 162 -8.95 7.83 -3.87
CA ALA A 162 -8.20 8.27 -2.70
C ALA A 162 -6.69 8.02 -2.86
N VAL A 163 -6.29 6.85 -3.38
CA VAL A 163 -4.88 6.53 -3.62
C VAL A 163 -4.28 7.43 -4.71
N ARG A 164 -5.02 7.70 -5.79
CA ARG A 164 -4.55 8.61 -6.86
C ARG A 164 -4.41 10.05 -6.36
N ASP A 165 -5.34 10.51 -5.54
CA ASP A 165 -5.28 11.83 -4.91
C ASP A 165 -4.07 11.94 -3.98
N SER A 166 -3.84 10.93 -3.16
CA SER A 166 -2.66 10.81 -2.30
C SER A 166 -1.35 10.88 -3.11
N LEU A 167 -1.25 10.11 -4.20
CA LEU A 167 -0.08 10.13 -5.09
C LEU A 167 0.15 11.48 -5.77
N SER A 168 -0.93 12.22 -6.02
CA SER A 168 -0.89 13.56 -6.62
C SER A 168 -0.60 14.67 -5.60
N GLY A 169 -0.39 14.33 -4.32
CA GLY A 169 -0.21 15.30 -3.24
C GLY A 169 -1.50 15.96 -2.74
N ARG A 170 -2.68 15.51 -3.21
CA ARG A 170 -4.00 15.97 -2.73
C ARG A 170 -4.43 15.16 -1.51
N THR A 171 -3.62 15.19 -0.45
CA THR A 171 -3.84 14.38 0.76
C THR A 171 -5.15 14.73 1.46
N GLU A 172 -5.54 16.00 1.49
CA GLU A 172 -6.81 16.44 2.10
C GLU A 172 -8.03 15.87 1.36
N SER A 173 -8.03 15.87 0.02
CA SER A 173 -9.08 15.24 -0.80
C SER A 173 -9.19 13.73 -0.54
N ALA A 174 -8.03 13.07 -0.47
CA ALA A 174 -7.97 11.64 -0.16
C ALA A 174 -8.55 11.33 1.23
N THR A 175 -8.19 12.12 2.25
CA THR A 175 -8.71 11.96 3.61
C THR A 175 -10.20 12.31 3.72
N SER A 176 -10.66 13.37 3.04
CA SER A 176 -12.08 13.74 2.99
C SER A 176 -12.92 12.58 2.45
N THR A 177 -12.45 11.90 1.40
CA THR A 177 -13.15 10.74 0.84
C THR A 177 -13.38 9.65 1.88
N VAL A 178 -12.38 9.36 2.73
CA VAL A 178 -12.51 8.38 3.82
C VAL A 178 -13.51 8.85 4.88
N ILE A 179 -13.40 10.12 5.30
CA ILE A 179 -14.28 10.71 6.32
C ILE A 179 -15.73 10.71 5.84
N ASP A 180 -15.97 11.11 4.59
CA ASP A 180 -17.31 11.17 3.99
C ASP A 180 -17.97 9.78 3.97
N ARG A 181 -17.20 8.73 3.65
CA ARG A 181 -17.67 7.35 3.69
C ARG A 181 -17.93 6.85 5.10
N PHE A 182 -17.07 7.18 6.04
CA PHE A 182 -17.30 6.85 7.45
C PHE A 182 -18.56 7.54 7.98
N ALA A 183 -18.77 8.82 7.64
CA ALA A 183 -19.96 9.57 8.00
C ALA A 183 -21.24 9.06 7.29
N GLU A 184 -21.13 8.54 6.07
CA GLU A 184 -22.23 7.82 5.38
C GLU A 184 -22.59 6.54 6.16
N ALA A 185 -21.61 5.71 6.49
CA ALA A 185 -21.83 4.47 7.22
C ALA A 185 -22.46 4.68 8.61
N LEU A 186 -22.01 5.71 9.35
CA LEU A 186 -22.62 6.06 10.64
C LEU A 186 -24.08 6.51 10.50
N ARG A 187 -24.42 7.23 9.44
CA ARG A 187 -25.80 7.66 9.17
C ARG A 187 -26.69 6.47 8.84
N ASP A 188 -26.18 5.53 8.03
CA ASP A 188 -26.92 4.33 7.65
C ASP A 188 -27.15 3.41 8.87
N ALA A 189 -26.14 3.24 9.73
CA ALA A 189 -26.26 2.50 10.98
C ALA A 189 -27.24 3.17 11.98
N GLY A 190 -27.19 4.50 12.09
CA GLY A 190 -28.08 5.27 12.98
C GLY A 190 -29.56 5.25 12.57
N GLN A 191 -29.85 4.97 11.30
CA GLN A 191 -31.23 4.78 10.81
C GLN A 191 -31.74 3.34 10.99
N GLY A 192 -30.85 2.37 11.27
CA GLY A 192 -31.14 0.94 11.38
C GLY A 192 -31.45 0.40 12.79
N GLY A 193 -31.37 1.22 13.83
CA GLY A 193 -31.50 0.79 15.23
C GLY A 193 -30.14 0.53 15.88
N ALA A 194 -29.97 1.01 17.11
CA ALA A 194 -28.70 1.28 17.80
C ALA A 194 -27.84 0.05 18.21
N ASP A 195 -28.00 -1.12 17.59
CA ASP A 195 -27.35 -2.36 18.03
C ASP A 195 -26.17 -2.83 17.17
N GLN A 196 -25.74 -2.09 16.14
CA GLN A 196 -24.64 -2.50 15.27
C GLN A 196 -23.71 -1.34 14.91
N LEU A 197 -22.90 -0.89 15.87
CA LEU A 197 -21.60 -0.29 15.53
C LEU A 197 -20.52 -1.29 15.96
N PRO A 198 -19.68 -1.81 15.05
CA PRO A 198 -18.61 -2.75 15.38
C PRO A 198 -17.40 -2.07 16.05
N ILE A 199 -17.57 -0.84 16.55
CA ILE A 199 -16.51 -0.07 17.18
C ILE A 199 -16.99 0.35 18.56
N ASP A 200 -16.52 -0.35 19.59
CA ASP A 200 -16.52 0.17 20.95
C ASP A 200 -15.60 1.40 20.96
N ILE A 201 -16.18 2.57 20.75
CA ILE A 201 -15.48 3.83 20.98
C ILE A 201 -15.42 4.02 22.50
N PHE A 202 -14.36 3.52 23.12
CA PHE A 202 -14.03 3.84 24.52
C PHE A 202 -13.71 5.33 24.61
N THR A 203 -14.72 6.14 24.94
CA THR A 203 -14.51 7.50 25.43
C THR A 203 -14.25 7.42 26.93
N ASP A 204 -13.01 7.07 27.32
CA ASP A 204 -12.53 7.42 28.66
C ASP A 204 -12.28 8.93 28.67
N VAL A 205 -13.36 9.68 28.89
CA VAL A 205 -13.27 11.05 29.38
C VAL A 205 -13.29 10.93 30.88
N GLU A 206 -12.10 10.77 31.48
CA GLU A 206 -11.92 10.99 32.91
C GLU A 206 -12.44 12.38 33.25
N SER A 207 -13.63 12.41 33.85
CA SER A 207 -14.21 13.63 34.39
C SER A 207 -13.49 13.93 35.69
N SER A 208 -12.74 15.03 35.68
CA SER A 208 -12.12 15.63 36.87
C SER A 208 -13.14 15.99 37.95
#